data_AF-A0A4D6KSY4-F1
#
_entry.id   AF-A0A4D6KSY4-F1
#
_cell.length_a   1.000
_cell.length_b   1.000
_cell.length_c   1.000
_cell.angle_alpha   90.00
_cell.angle_beta   90.00
_cell.angle_gamma   90.00
#
_symmetry.space_group_name_H-M   'P 1'
#
loop_
_entity.id
_entity.type
_entity.pdbx_description
1 polymer ?
#
loop_
_entity_poly.entity_id
_entity_poly.type
_entity_poly.pdbx_seq_one_letter_code
_entity_poly.pdbx_strand_id
1 'polypeptide(L)'
;MDGETSCTKHNSDDFDFTNSIFSWSIDDILDENLFKNKVEKIELSFESIDHYLGSFFNPLLEETRAQICSSMEILYKAPYAEVISPINNSVVKRLYKLEIKSWKSRFHHHGESYKASPDDILVLADYKPENVKELKRVGRMWSSVSVMLRLQMIDFEVLMNKTVFLVFLTNVSLNRRIWDAFRIPRNLKVIEQILCNRDKDDFSYQEILSELNESQNKAISACLSGLNCNHNSAVKLIWGPPGTGKTKTLATLLFVLLKMNYRVLVCAPTNVAIKELASRVVTLVKEANSKRYGDLFCPMGELLLFGSNERLKIGEDIRDIYWDYRVKQLKECFSSPTGFIPCLESMIYLLKNCALCWLQLEKEERERKTFLEFLRERVRSQALLLKDTSDAERLRSG
;
A
#
# COMPACT_ATOMS: atom_id res chain seq x y z
N MET A 1 -28.82 -34.00 17.14
CA MET A 1 -28.29 -33.77 18.50
C MET A 1 -27.19 -32.76 18.33
N ASP A 2 -27.61 -31.51 18.45
CA ASP A 2 -26.79 -30.33 18.26
C ASP A 2 -25.78 -30.24 19.40
N GLY A 3 -24.50 -30.38 19.05
CA GLY A 3 -23.39 -30.11 19.94
C GLY A 3 -22.92 -28.69 19.70
N GLU A 4 -23.54 -27.73 20.38
CA GLU A 4 -23.00 -26.39 20.56
C GLU A 4 -21.63 -26.49 21.24
N THR A 5 -20.55 -26.46 20.46
CA THR A 5 -19.23 -26.15 21.00
C THR A 5 -19.21 -24.68 21.36
N SER A 6 -19.27 -24.44 22.67
CA SER A 6 -19.18 -23.15 23.32
C SER A 6 -17.95 -22.38 22.82
N CYS A 7 -18.17 -21.49 21.86
CA CYS A 7 -17.24 -20.44 21.54
C CYS A 7 -17.23 -19.50 22.75
N THR A 8 -16.33 -19.73 23.68
CA THR A 8 -16.03 -18.78 24.75
C THR A 8 -15.67 -17.47 24.07
N LYS A 9 -16.62 -16.54 24.09
CA LYS A 9 -16.41 -15.14 23.74
C LYS A 9 -15.30 -14.59 24.63
N HIS A 10 -14.06 -14.72 24.19
CA HIS A 10 -12.97 -13.90 24.72
C HIS A 10 -13.35 -12.46 24.39
N ASN A 11 -13.61 -11.67 25.44
CA ASN A 11 -13.92 -10.25 25.34
C ASN A 11 -12.90 -9.58 24.42
N SER A 12 -13.39 -8.89 23.38
CA SER A 12 -12.61 -8.28 22.29
C SER A 12 -11.66 -7.17 22.72
N ASP A 13 -11.70 -6.78 24.00
CA ASP A 13 -11.15 -5.50 24.49
C ASP A 13 -9.82 -5.63 25.25
N ASP A 14 -9.37 -6.83 25.62
CA ASP A 14 -8.20 -7.02 26.51
C ASP A 14 -6.83 -7.12 25.80
N PHE A 15 -6.77 -7.14 24.46
CA PHE A 15 -5.51 -7.24 23.71
C PHE A 15 -5.41 -6.24 22.54
N ASP A 16 -5.72 -4.98 22.79
CA ASP A 16 -5.41 -3.91 21.84
C ASP A 16 -3.89 -3.66 21.81
N PHE A 17 -3.29 -3.76 20.62
CA PHE A 17 -1.89 -3.42 20.35
C PHE A 17 -1.52 -2.06 20.93
N THR A 18 -2.44 -1.11 20.76
CA THR A 18 -2.32 0.28 21.22
C THR A 18 -2.25 0.33 22.75
N ASN A 19 -3.11 -0.41 23.44
CA ASN A 19 -3.11 -0.49 24.91
C ASN A 19 -1.80 -1.10 25.43
N SER A 20 -1.27 -2.11 24.74
CA SER A 20 -0.03 -2.77 25.14
C SER A 20 1.16 -1.81 25.08
N ILE A 21 1.31 -1.07 23.97
CA ILE A 21 2.39 -0.08 23.82
C ILE A 21 2.22 1.09 24.80
N PHE A 22 0.99 1.59 24.94
CA PHE A 22 0.67 2.67 25.89
C PHE A 22 0.53 2.20 27.33
N SER A 23 0.97 0.98 27.65
CA SER A 23 1.13 0.55 29.03
C SER A 23 2.57 0.73 29.51
N TRP A 24 3.55 0.81 28.61
CA TRP A 24 4.97 0.85 28.92
C TRP A 24 5.42 2.21 29.43
N SER A 25 6.14 2.20 30.55
CA SER A 25 6.94 3.34 31.01
C SER A 25 8.21 3.50 30.16
N ILE A 26 8.95 4.60 30.34
CA ILE A 26 10.29 4.71 29.73
C ILE A 26 11.22 3.63 30.24
N ASP A 27 11.14 3.27 31.52
CA ASP A 27 12.03 2.23 32.06
C ASP A 27 11.72 0.87 31.43
N ASP A 28 10.45 0.56 31.20
CA ASP A 28 10.05 -0.62 30.41
C ASP A 28 10.59 -0.55 28.98
N ILE A 29 10.46 0.59 28.30
CA ILE A 29 10.95 0.76 26.93
C ILE A 29 12.47 0.57 26.85
N LEU A 30 13.22 0.99 27.87
CA LEU A 30 14.68 0.89 27.90
C LEU A 30 15.19 -0.45 28.46
N ASP A 31 14.33 -1.25 29.10
CA ASP A 31 14.71 -2.54 29.64
C ASP A 31 14.76 -3.61 28.54
N GLU A 32 15.98 -3.97 28.13
CA GLU A 32 16.23 -5.07 27.20
C GLU A 32 15.77 -6.44 27.72
N ASN A 33 15.49 -6.57 29.03
CA ASN A 33 15.03 -7.81 29.63
C ASN A 33 13.50 -7.89 29.80
N LEU A 34 12.74 -6.84 29.44
CA LEU A 34 11.28 -6.78 29.66
C LEU A 34 10.52 -7.99 29.10
N PHE A 35 10.99 -8.51 27.96
CA PHE A 35 10.42 -9.65 27.25
C PHE A 35 11.27 -10.92 27.32
N LYS A 36 12.39 -10.92 28.04
CA LYS A 36 13.38 -12.03 28.06
C LYS A 36 12.78 -13.39 28.42
N ASN A 37 11.81 -13.41 29.33
CA ASN A 37 11.13 -14.65 29.77
C ASN A 37 9.75 -14.84 29.11
N LYS A 38 9.35 -13.95 28.19
CA LYS A 38 8.07 -13.98 27.48
C LYS A 38 8.24 -14.37 26.01
N VAL A 39 9.40 -14.08 25.43
CA VAL A 39 9.76 -14.46 24.06
C VAL A 39 10.38 -15.85 24.12
N GLU A 40 9.58 -16.84 23.76
CA GLU A 40 10.01 -18.21 23.63
C GLU A 40 10.59 -18.48 22.23
N LYS A 41 11.36 -19.56 22.10
CA LYS A 41 11.88 -19.99 20.80
C LYS A 41 10.71 -20.42 19.93
N ILE A 42 10.59 -19.82 18.74
CA ILE A 42 9.57 -20.22 17.76
C ILE A 42 9.80 -21.68 17.36
N GLU A 43 8.76 -22.50 17.53
CA GLU A 43 8.80 -23.92 17.24
C GLU A 43 8.83 -24.21 15.73
N LEU A 44 9.30 -25.41 15.38
CA LEU A 44 9.31 -25.88 13.99
C LEU A 44 7.95 -26.47 13.55
N SER A 45 7.09 -26.77 14.51
CA SER A 45 5.76 -27.37 14.33
C SER A 45 4.81 -26.76 15.34
N PHE A 46 3.51 -26.69 15.01
CA PHE A 46 2.52 -26.08 15.90
C PHE A 46 1.32 -27.00 16.06
N GLU A 47 0.81 -27.10 17.29
CA GLU A 47 -0.35 -27.95 17.62
C GLU A 47 -1.67 -27.44 17.01
N SER A 48 -1.78 -26.13 16.82
CA SER A 48 -2.96 -25.48 16.26
C SER A 48 -2.59 -24.16 15.57
N ILE A 49 -3.54 -23.61 14.80
CA ILE A 49 -3.39 -22.27 14.23
C ILE A 49 -3.29 -21.21 15.33
N ASP A 50 -4.06 -21.35 16.40
CA ASP A 50 -4.01 -20.41 17.53
C ASP A 50 -2.67 -20.47 18.26
N HIS A 51 -2.08 -21.67 18.40
CA HIS A 51 -0.72 -21.83 18.93
C HIS A 51 0.31 -21.14 18.02
N TYR A 52 0.19 -21.33 16.70
CA TYR A 52 1.03 -20.65 15.71
C TYR A 52 0.93 -19.13 15.82
N LEU A 53 -0.27 -18.57 15.70
CA LEU A 53 -0.48 -17.11 15.75
C LEU A 53 -0.08 -16.52 17.11
N GLY A 54 -0.39 -17.25 18.19
CA GLY A 54 -0.04 -16.92 19.57
C GLY A 54 1.47 -16.71 19.77
N SER A 55 2.29 -17.57 19.14
CA SER A 55 3.75 -17.57 19.30
C SER A 55 4.44 -16.29 18.82
N PHE A 56 3.80 -15.50 17.95
CA PHE A 56 4.39 -14.28 17.38
C PHE A 56 4.02 -12.99 18.11
N PHE A 57 3.07 -13.00 19.06
CA PHE A 57 2.66 -11.77 19.76
C PHE A 57 3.78 -11.17 20.61
N ASN A 58 4.44 -11.97 21.45
CA ASN A 58 5.54 -11.48 22.29
C ASN A 58 6.77 -11.04 21.46
N PRO A 59 7.23 -11.79 20.44
CA PRO A 59 8.26 -11.31 19.52
C PRO A 59 7.93 -9.96 18.86
N LEU A 60 6.68 -9.77 18.43
CA LEU A 60 6.25 -8.52 17.80
C LEU A 60 6.23 -7.34 18.78
N LEU A 61 5.81 -7.57 20.03
CA LEU A 61 5.86 -6.55 21.07
C LEU A 61 7.29 -6.17 21.42
N GLU A 62 8.21 -7.14 21.51
CA GLU A 62 9.62 -6.88 21.75
C GLU A 62 10.28 -6.11 20.60
N GLU A 63 10.02 -6.49 19.34
CA GLU A 63 10.48 -5.74 18.17
C GLU A 63 9.95 -4.29 18.19
N THR A 64 8.67 -4.11 18.56
CA THR A 64 8.07 -2.78 18.69
C THR A 64 8.72 -1.97 19.81
N ARG A 65 9.00 -2.57 20.97
CA ARG A 65 9.71 -1.93 22.09
C ARG A 65 11.12 -1.50 21.65
N ALA A 66 11.87 -2.40 21.03
CA ALA A 66 13.22 -2.12 20.52
C ALA A 66 13.23 -0.98 19.48
N GLN A 67 12.26 -0.96 18.56
CA GLN A 67 12.08 0.14 17.59
C GLN A 67 11.85 1.49 18.28
N ILE A 68 10.97 1.52 19.29
CA ILE A 68 10.68 2.73 20.06
C ILE A 68 11.94 3.18 20.82
N CYS A 69 12.63 2.24 21.48
CA CYS A 69 13.88 2.49 22.21
C CYS A 69 14.95 3.11 21.30
N SER A 70 15.22 2.52 20.13
CA SER A 70 16.17 3.06 19.16
C SER A 70 15.79 4.46 18.67
N SER A 71 14.49 4.71 18.49
CA SER A 71 13.99 6.04 18.11
C SER A 71 14.23 7.09 19.21
N MET A 72 14.23 6.69 20.49
CA MET A 72 14.51 7.58 21.62
C MET A 72 15.97 8.08 21.64
N GLU A 73 16.92 7.29 21.13
CA GLU A 73 18.34 7.67 21.06
C GLU A 73 18.62 8.84 20.10
N ILE A 74 17.76 9.01 19.09
CA ILE A 74 17.90 10.03 18.04
C ILE A 74 16.87 11.17 18.15
N LEU A 75 16.25 11.35 19.33
CA LEU A 75 15.23 12.39 19.58
C LEU A 75 15.66 13.80 19.20
N TYR A 76 16.94 14.16 19.36
CA TYR A 76 17.44 15.48 18.96
C TYR A 76 17.23 15.79 17.47
N LYS A 77 17.11 14.77 16.60
CA LYS A 77 16.84 14.89 15.16
C LYS A 77 15.35 14.93 14.82
N ALA A 78 14.47 14.58 15.76
CA ALA A 78 13.06 14.38 15.50
C ALA A 78 12.34 15.67 15.04
N PRO A 79 11.37 15.56 14.11
CA PRO A 79 10.39 16.60 13.86
C PRO A 79 9.62 16.96 15.14
N TYR A 80 9.33 18.24 15.33
CA TYR A 80 8.58 18.71 16.50
C TYR A 80 7.67 19.89 16.15
N ALA A 81 6.61 20.08 16.91
CA ALA A 81 5.71 21.22 16.80
C ALA A 81 5.31 21.74 18.18
N GLU A 82 5.11 23.05 18.29
CA GLU A 82 4.58 23.66 19.51
C GLU A 82 3.05 23.57 19.49
N VAL A 83 2.46 23.16 20.61
CA VAL A 83 1.01 23.08 20.80
C VAL A 83 0.48 24.48 21.12
N ILE A 84 -0.57 24.90 20.39
CA ILE A 84 -1.22 26.20 20.57
C ILE A 84 -2.32 26.08 21.64
N SER A 85 -3.29 25.18 21.42
CA SER A 85 -4.42 25.00 22.33
C SER A 85 -5.15 23.67 22.09
N PRO A 86 -5.84 23.12 23.10
CA PRO A 86 -6.77 22.01 22.93
C PRO A 86 -8.08 22.51 22.30
N ILE A 87 -8.55 21.80 21.27
CA ILE A 87 -9.74 22.17 20.51
C ILE A 87 -11.02 21.58 21.14
N ASN A 88 -10.94 20.40 21.77
CA ASN A 88 -12.07 19.76 22.48
C ASN A 88 -11.60 18.55 23.30
N ASN A 89 -12.19 18.37 24.49
CA ASN A 89 -11.96 17.22 25.37
C ASN A 89 -13.16 16.27 25.34
N SER A 90 -13.03 15.12 24.68
CA SER A 90 -13.90 13.99 24.99
C SER A 90 -13.22 13.13 26.04
N VAL A 91 -13.56 13.36 27.31
CA VAL A 91 -12.97 12.65 28.47
C VAL A 91 -13.20 11.13 28.38
N VAL A 92 -14.25 10.70 27.66
CA VAL A 92 -14.71 9.30 27.58
C VAL A 92 -13.63 8.34 27.06
N LYS A 93 -12.57 8.79 26.38
CA LYS A 93 -11.49 7.93 25.87
C LYS A 93 -10.06 8.47 26.04
N ARG A 94 -9.85 9.50 26.87
CA ARG A 94 -8.57 10.25 26.97
C ARG A 94 -8.04 10.77 25.62
N LEU A 95 -8.93 10.98 24.64
CA LEU A 95 -8.61 11.51 23.32
C LEU A 95 -8.66 13.03 23.33
N TYR A 96 -7.56 13.66 22.92
CA TYR A 96 -7.43 15.11 22.81
C TYR A 96 -7.31 15.51 21.34
N LYS A 97 -7.91 16.64 20.97
CA LYS A 97 -7.63 17.27 19.67
C LYS A 97 -6.77 18.49 19.92
N LEU A 98 -5.58 18.53 19.32
CA LEU A 98 -4.62 19.61 19.52
C LEU A 98 -4.46 20.47 18.28
N GLU A 99 -4.40 21.78 18.49
CA GLU A 99 -3.91 22.72 17.50
C GLU A 99 -2.40 22.89 17.68
N ILE A 100 -1.65 22.89 16.58
CA ILE A 100 -0.19 23.04 16.57
C ILE A 100 0.21 24.16 15.62
N LYS A 101 1.37 24.80 15.86
CA LYS A 101 1.90 25.84 14.97
C LYS A 101 2.30 25.28 13.61
N SER A 102 3.54 24.81 13.50
CA SER A 102 4.07 24.19 12.31
C SER A 102 5.13 23.18 12.70
N TRP A 103 5.23 22.10 11.93
CA TRP A 103 6.28 21.11 12.12
C TRP A 103 7.64 21.71 11.76
N LYS A 104 8.57 21.62 12.70
CA LYS A 104 9.95 22.08 12.59
C LYS A 104 10.88 20.87 12.67
N SER A 105 12.01 20.92 11.98
CA SER A 105 13.10 19.95 12.11
C SER A 105 14.43 20.70 12.15
N ARG A 106 15.38 20.25 12.98
CA ARG A 106 16.71 20.89 13.08
C ARG A 106 17.54 20.74 11.82
N PHE A 107 17.29 19.70 11.03
CA PHE A 107 18.16 19.27 9.93
C PHE A 107 17.49 19.36 8.55
N HIS A 108 16.27 19.90 8.46
CA HIS A 108 15.58 20.11 7.18
C HIS A 108 15.55 21.60 6.86
N HIS A 109 16.43 22.04 5.95
CA HIS A 109 16.41 23.41 5.43
C HIS A 109 15.73 23.53 4.05
N HIS A 110 15.50 22.42 3.31
CA HIS A 110 14.96 22.45 1.94
C HIS A 110 14.10 21.23 1.53
N GLY A 111 13.26 20.68 2.43
CA GLY A 111 12.39 19.54 2.12
C GLY A 111 10.94 19.74 2.60
N GLU A 112 10.02 18.88 2.13
CA GLU A 112 8.64 18.83 2.60
C GLU A 112 8.59 18.66 4.13
N SER A 113 7.76 19.47 4.79
CA SER A 113 7.57 19.41 6.24
C SER A 113 6.96 18.06 6.63
N TYR A 114 7.45 17.46 7.73
CA TYR A 114 6.86 16.24 8.28
C TYR A 114 5.33 16.34 8.39
N LYS A 115 4.65 15.27 7.98
CA LYS A 115 3.20 15.14 8.00
C LYS A 115 2.83 13.98 8.93
N ALA A 116 2.04 14.30 9.95
CA ALA A 116 1.58 13.32 10.91
C ALA A 116 0.70 12.24 10.26
N SER A 117 0.91 11.00 10.69
CA SER A 117 0.20 9.79 10.28
C SER A 117 -0.53 9.16 11.49
N PRO A 118 -1.69 8.51 11.31
CA PRO A 118 -2.49 7.97 12.43
C PRO A 118 -1.72 7.04 13.38
N ASP A 119 -0.74 6.29 12.88
CA ASP A 119 0.08 5.34 13.64
C ASP A 119 1.41 5.93 14.13
N ASP A 120 1.59 7.24 14.06
CA ASP A 120 2.75 7.89 14.66
C ASP A 120 2.61 7.91 16.18
N ILE A 121 3.70 7.54 16.85
CA ILE A 121 3.96 7.79 18.26
C ILE A 121 4.76 9.10 18.34
N LEU A 122 4.23 10.01 19.13
CA LEU A 122 4.74 11.32 19.46
C LEU A 122 5.03 11.35 20.97
N VAL A 123 5.88 12.27 21.39
CA VAL A 123 6.14 12.60 22.79
C VAL A 123 5.61 14.00 23.02
N LEU A 124 4.71 14.15 23.99
CA LEU A 124 4.28 15.45 24.48
C LEU A 124 5.18 15.84 25.65
N ALA A 125 5.82 17.01 25.61
CA ALA A 125 6.72 17.47 26.67
C ALA A 125 6.66 18.98 26.88
N ASP A 126 6.87 19.47 28.10
CA ASP A 126 6.94 20.91 28.44
C ASP A 126 8.28 21.58 28.06
N TYR A 127 9.10 20.86 27.29
CA TYR A 127 10.37 21.29 26.72
C TYR A 127 10.65 20.46 25.47
N LYS A 128 11.71 20.81 24.73
CA LYS A 128 12.16 20.02 23.59
C LYS A 128 13.22 19.00 24.04
N PRO A 129 12.87 17.72 24.24
CA PRO A 129 13.85 16.71 24.63
C PRO A 129 14.92 16.51 23.55
N GLU A 130 16.18 16.56 23.96
CA GLU A 130 17.30 16.24 23.07
C GLU A 130 17.77 14.79 23.22
N ASN A 131 17.55 14.21 24.39
CA ASN A 131 17.96 12.85 24.70
C ASN A 131 17.05 12.21 25.75
N VAL A 132 17.15 10.89 25.86
CA VAL A 132 16.34 10.08 26.79
C VAL A 132 16.57 10.45 28.26
N LYS A 133 17.78 10.88 28.63
CA LYS A 133 18.08 11.28 30.01
C LYS A 133 17.29 12.52 30.42
N GLU A 134 16.97 13.40 29.48
CA GLU A 134 16.13 14.55 29.78
C GLU A 134 14.70 14.15 30.10
N LEU A 135 14.17 13.12 29.43
CA LEU A 135 12.84 12.56 29.76
C LEU A 135 12.83 12.04 31.21
N LYS A 136 13.94 11.52 31.72
CA LYS A 136 14.02 11.05 33.12
C LYS A 136 14.22 12.16 34.17
N ARG A 137 14.36 13.44 33.81
CA ARG A 137 14.64 14.51 34.79
C ARG A 137 13.40 14.87 35.63
N VAL A 138 13.52 14.75 36.95
CA VAL A 138 12.53 15.21 37.94
C VAL A 138 12.27 16.71 37.76
N GLY A 139 10.99 17.11 37.72
CA GLY A 139 10.55 18.50 37.52
C GLY A 139 10.20 18.88 36.08
N ARG A 140 10.41 17.98 35.11
CA ARG A 140 9.94 18.09 33.73
C ARG A 140 8.87 17.04 33.44
N MET A 141 7.93 17.35 32.56
CA MET A 141 6.73 16.56 32.33
C MET A 141 6.71 16.08 30.88
N TRP A 142 6.66 14.76 30.64
CA TRP A 142 6.46 14.18 29.30
C TRP A 142 5.47 12.99 29.30
N SER A 143 4.88 12.68 28.15
CA SER A 143 4.02 11.50 27.92
C SER A 143 4.15 11.00 26.48
N SER A 144 4.07 9.68 26.27
CA SER A 144 3.90 9.10 24.93
C SER A 144 2.47 9.34 24.43
N VAL A 145 2.34 9.64 23.14
CA VAL A 145 1.11 10.14 22.50
C VAL A 145 1.02 9.59 21.09
N SER A 146 0.03 8.77 20.72
CA SER A 146 -0.26 8.55 19.29
C SER A 146 -1.02 9.74 18.69
N VAL A 147 -1.01 9.89 17.37
CA VAL A 147 -1.87 10.83 16.62
C VAL A 147 -3.39 10.63 16.90
N MET A 148 -3.77 9.55 17.59
CA MET A 148 -4.91 9.54 18.52
C MET A 148 -4.40 9.63 19.95
N LEU A 149 -4.40 10.85 20.50
CA LEU A 149 -3.81 11.17 21.80
C LEU A 149 -4.40 10.28 22.90
N ARG A 150 -3.65 9.33 23.44
CA ARG A 150 -3.98 8.67 24.71
C ARG A 150 -2.84 8.96 25.66
N LEU A 151 -3.04 9.90 26.57
CA LEU A 151 -2.04 10.30 27.55
C LEU A 151 -1.99 9.28 28.68
N GLN A 152 -0.80 8.76 28.95
CA GLN A 152 -0.62 7.82 30.06
C GLN A 152 -0.26 8.50 31.38
N MET A 153 0.38 9.68 31.40
CA MET A 153 1.08 10.09 32.63
C MET A 153 0.77 11.48 33.18
N ILE A 154 0.10 12.38 32.45
CA ILE A 154 -0.05 13.76 32.92
C ILE A 154 -1.47 14.24 32.71
N ASP A 155 -2.05 14.84 33.77
CA ASP A 155 -3.23 15.67 33.65
C ASP A 155 -2.95 16.77 32.63
N PHE A 156 -3.58 16.66 31.47
CA PHE A 156 -3.40 17.59 30.37
C PHE A 156 -3.64 19.06 30.80
N GLU A 157 -4.48 19.26 31.83
CA GLU A 157 -4.73 20.55 32.48
C GLU A 157 -3.49 21.17 33.14
N VAL A 158 -2.58 20.37 33.68
CA VAL A 158 -1.32 20.84 34.31
C VAL A 158 -0.32 21.32 33.25
N LEU A 159 -0.34 20.70 32.06
CA LEU A 159 0.51 21.06 30.92
C LEU A 159 0.09 22.40 30.27
N MET A 160 -1.17 22.81 30.40
CA MET A 160 -1.72 24.04 29.78
C MET A 160 -1.11 25.34 30.32
N ASN A 161 -0.46 25.32 31.49
CA ASN A 161 0.21 26.49 32.05
C ASN A 161 1.62 26.72 31.49
N LYS A 162 2.08 25.87 30.56
CA LYS A 162 3.42 25.93 29.98
C LYS A 162 3.37 25.80 28.47
N THR A 163 4.45 26.21 27.81
CA THR A 163 4.66 25.91 26.39
C THR A 163 4.93 24.41 26.24
N VAL A 164 4.11 23.74 25.43
CA VAL A 164 4.19 22.29 25.22
C VAL A 164 4.62 21.98 23.78
N PHE A 165 5.43 20.95 23.63
CA PHE A 165 5.92 20.46 22.35
C PHE A 165 5.44 19.03 22.09
N LEU A 166 5.05 18.77 20.85
CA LEU A 166 4.91 17.42 20.30
C LEU A 166 6.18 17.08 19.53
N VAL A 167 6.79 15.95 19.82
CA VAL A 167 8.02 15.47 19.18
C VAL A 167 7.73 14.10 18.56
N PHE A 168 7.98 13.93 17.27
CA PHE A 168 7.81 12.64 16.62
C PHE A 168 8.82 11.62 17.16
N LEU A 169 8.36 10.43 17.52
CA LEU A 169 9.21 9.33 17.96
C LEU A 169 9.35 8.29 16.85
N THR A 170 8.27 7.61 16.50
CA THR A 170 8.32 6.55 15.49
C THR A 170 6.93 6.28 14.91
N ASN A 171 6.85 5.56 13.78
CA ASN A 171 5.59 5.10 13.22
C ASN A 171 5.46 3.59 13.41
N VAL A 172 4.35 3.14 14.02
CA VAL A 172 4.09 1.72 14.32
C VAL A 172 3.06 1.08 13.40
N SER A 173 2.79 1.67 12.23
CA SER A 173 1.78 1.14 11.28
C SER A 173 2.11 -0.27 10.80
N LEU A 174 3.40 -0.58 10.58
CA LEU A 174 3.83 -1.93 10.18
C LEU A 174 3.53 -2.94 11.28
N ASN A 175 3.95 -2.64 12.51
CA ASN A 175 3.73 -3.50 13.67
C ASN A 175 2.23 -3.73 13.92
N ARG A 176 1.42 -2.66 13.82
CA ARG A 176 -0.06 -2.77 13.91
C ARG A 176 -0.62 -3.69 12.82
N ARG A 177 -0.19 -3.55 11.56
CA ARG A 177 -0.66 -4.42 10.47
C ARG A 177 -0.30 -5.89 10.71
N ILE A 178 0.89 -6.18 11.23
CA ILE A 178 1.30 -7.54 11.59
C ILE A 178 0.43 -8.06 12.74
N TRP A 179 0.22 -7.24 13.78
CA TRP A 179 -0.65 -7.58 14.91
C TRP A 179 -2.09 -7.91 14.46
N ASP A 180 -2.66 -7.07 13.61
CA ASP A 180 -4.02 -7.26 13.07
C ASP A 180 -4.11 -8.53 12.20
N ALA A 181 -3.05 -8.83 11.43
CA ALA A 181 -2.97 -10.06 10.64
C ALA A 181 -2.97 -11.32 11.51
N PHE A 182 -2.37 -11.27 12.71
CA PHE A 182 -2.42 -12.37 13.67
C PHE A 182 -3.75 -12.47 14.41
N ARG A 183 -4.40 -11.36 14.76
CA ARG A 183 -5.68 -11.38 15.51
C ARG A 183 -6.89 -11.77 14.66
N ILE A 184 -6.92 -11.37 13.39
CA ILE A 184 -8.07 -11.62 12.50
C ILE A 184 -7.56 -12.34 11.24
N PRO A 185 -7.15 -13.62 11.37
CA PRO A 185 -6.65 -14.39 10.25
C PRO A 185 -7.80 -14.63 9.25
N ARG A 186 -7.72 -14.02 8.06
CA ARG A 186 -8.79 -14.12 7.06
C ARG A 186 -8.72 -15.39 6.22
N ASN A 187 -7.52 -15.90 5.95
CA ASN A 187 -7.32 -17.04 5.05
C ASN A 187 -6.61 -18.20 5.76
N LEU A 188 -7.38 -18.91 6.58
CA LEU A 188 -6.88 -20.04 7.38
C LEU A 188 -6.40 -21.20 6.51
N LYS A 189 -6.96 -21.39 5.31
CA LYS A 189 -6.59 -22.50 4.40
C LYS A 189 -5.12 -22.48 3.99
N VAL A 190 -4.55 -21.30 3.74
CA VAL A 190 -3.12 -21.18 3.39
C VAL A 190 -2.25 -21.46 4.62
N ILE A 191 -2.67 -20.99 5.80
CA ILE A 191 -1.97 -21.25 7.06
C ILE A 191 -2.00 -22.74 7.38
N GLU A 192 -3.16 -23.39 7.24
CA GLU A 192 -3.32 -24.84 7.40
C GLU A 192 -2.38 -25.62 6.49
N GLN A 193 -2.14 -25.16 5.26
CA GLN A 193 -1.20 -25.81 4.36
C GLN A 193 0.26 -25.57 4.72
N ILE A 194 0.61 -24.40 5.22
CA ILE A 194 1.95 -24.13 5.76
C ILE A 194 2.21 -25.05 6.96
N LEU A 195 1.20 -25.28 7.80
CA LEU A 195 1.29 -26.12 8.98
C LEU A 195 1.22 -27.63 8.66
N CYS A 196 0.41 -28.01 7.66
CA CYS A 196 0.21 -29.39 7.23
C CYS A 196 0.98 -29.66 5.93
N ASN A 197 2.24 -30.05 6.07
CA ASN A 197 3.10 -30.37 4.93
C ASN A 197 2.61 -31.69 4.26
N ARG A 198 1.77 -31.58 3.23
CA ARG A 198 1.34 -32.72 2.39
C ARG A 198 1.58 -32.38 0.93
N ASP A 199 2.76 -32.74 0.43
CA ASP A 199 3.09 -32.64 -0.98
C ASP A 199 2.40 -33.75 -1.80
N LYS A 200 1.77 -33.38 -2.91
CA LYS A 200 1.52 -34.27 -4.05
C LYS A 200 1.73 -33.55 -5.39
N ASP A 201 2.43 -34.30 -6.26
CA ASP A 201 2.78 -34.13 -7.69
C ASP A 201 1.57 -33.88 -8.63
N ASP A 202 1.69 -33.61 -9.93
CA ASP A 202 2.65 -32.96 -10.84
C ASP A 202 1.93 -32.95 -12.22
N PHE A 203 2.00 -31.89 -13.02
CA PHE A 203 1.51 -31.86 -14.42
C PHE A 203 2.20 -30.75 -15.22
N SER A 204 2.34 -30.94 -16.53
CA SER A 204 3.14 -30.07 -17.41
C SER A 204 2.26 -29.16 -18.28
N TYR A 205 2.63 -27.88 -18.34
CA TYR A 205 2.24 -26.96 -19.40
C TYR A 205 3.48 -26.63 -20.22
N GLN A 206 3.43 -26.90 -21.52
CA GLN A 206 4.43 -26.49 -22.50
C GLN A 206 3.75 -25.72 -23.61
N GLU A 207 3.85 -24.40 -23.53
CA GLU A 207 4.01 -23.48 -24.65
C GLU A 207 4.16 -22.08 -24.03
N ILE A 208 5.02 -21.23 -24.62
CA ILE A 208 5.39 -19.83 -24.24
C ILE A 208 6.85 -19.65 -23.72
N LEU A 209 7.57 -20.67 -23.24
CA LEU A 209 8.80 -20.45 -22.45
C LEU A 209 10.17 -20.68 -23.16
N SER A 210 10.32 -20.28 -24.42
CA SER A 210 11.54 -20.56 -25.20
C SER A 210 12.82 -19.82 -24.74
N GLU A 211 12.73 -18.85 -23.82
CA GLU A 211 13.86 -18.01 -23.36
C GLU A 211 14.34 -18.28 -21.92
N LEU A 212 13.76 -19.28 -21.26
CA LEU A 212 14.11 -19.69 -19.90
C LEU A 212 14.87 -21.02 -19.92
N ASN A 213 15.71 -21.23 -18.90
CA ASN A 213 16.39 -22.52 -18.75
C ASN A 213 15.42 -23.59 -18.22
N GLU A 214 15.86 -24.85 -18.26
CA GLU A 214 15.03 -26.00 -17.88
C GLU A 214 14.50 -25.92 -16.43
N SER A 215 15.31 -25.46 -15.47
CA SER A 215 14.89 -25.37 -14.07
C SER A 215 13.85 -24.28 -13.83
N GLN A 216 13.98 -23.15 -14.52
CA GLN A 216 12.99 -22.07 -14.49
C GLN A 216 11.67 -22.51 -15.13
N ASN A 217 11.73 -23.25 -16.24
CA ASN A 217 10.54 -23.82 -16.89
C ASN A 217 9.83 -24.81 -15.98
N LYS A 218 10.58 -25.75 -15.37
CA LYS A 218 10.03 -26.70 -14.39
C LYS A 218 9.34 -25.98 -13.22
N ALA A 219 9.96 -24.93 -12.69
CA ALA A 219 9.37 -24.15 -11.60
C ALA A 219 8.05 -23.48 -11.99
N ILE A 220 7.97 -22.90 -13.21
CA ILE A 220 6.75 -22.28 -13.72
C ILE A 220 5.66 -23.33 -13.97
N SER A 221 5.98 -24.42 -14.66
CA SER A 221 5.03 -25.51 -14.93
C SER A 221 4.47 -26.10 -13.64
N ALA A 222 5.30 -26.30 -12.61
CA ALA A 222 4.88 -26.78 -11.29
C ALA A 222 3.95 -25.80 -10.54
N CYS A 223 4.07 -24.49 -10.79
CA CYS A 223 3.14 -23.50 -10.25
C CYS A 223 1.80 -23.52 -11.01
N LEU A 224 1.85 -23.62 -12.34
CA LEU A 224 0.66 -23.64 -13.19
C LEU A 224 -0.19 -24.90 -13.01
N SER A 225 0.44 -26.05 -12.79
CA SER A 225 -0.27 -27.31 -12.55
C SER A 225 -1.13 -27.28 -11.28
N GLY A 226 -0.68 -26.54 -10.26
CA GLY A 226 -1.43 -26.34 -9.03
C GLY A 226 -2.73 -25.55 -9.21
N LEU A 227 -2.90 -24.81 -10.31
CA LEU A 227 -4.08 -23.96 -10.53
C LEU A 227 -5.34 -24.74 -10.93
N ASN A 228 -5.18 -25.92 -11.54
CA ASN A 228 -6.31 -26.70 -12.07
C ASN A 228 -7.00 -27.58 -11.02
N CYS A 229 -6.50 -27.59 -9.79
CA CYS A 229 -7.05 -28.38 -8.70
C CYS A 229 -8.08 -27.55 -7.91
N ASN A 230 -9.36 -27.66 -8.28
CA ASN A 230 -10.49 -26.95 -7.66
C ASN A 230 -10.74 -27.27 -6.16
N HIS A 231 -9.91 -28.09 -5.53
CA HIS A 231 -10.16 -28.63 -4.20
C HIS A 231 -9.14 -28.21 -3.14
N ASN A 232 -8.06 -27.50 -3.48
CA ASN A 232 -7.03 -27.12 -2.52
C ASN A 232 -6.38 -25.78 -2.84
N SER A 233 -6.12 -24.97 -1.82
CA SER A 233 -5.08 -23.94 -1.88
C SER A 233 -3.73 -24.61 -2.22
N ALA A 234 -2.71 -23.88 -2.64
CA ALA A 234 -1.38 -24.48 -2.79
C ALA A 234 -0.32 -23.49 -2.40
N VAL A 235 0.68 -23.95 -1.65
CA VAL A 235 1.88 -23.19 -1.34
C VAL A 235 3.03 -23.80 -2.14
N LYS A 236 3.68 -23.00 -2.97
CA LYS A 236 4.84 -23.41 -3.77
C LYS A 236 6.03 -22.54 -3.42
N LEU A 237 7.17 -23.17 -3.14
CA LEU A 237 8.43 -22.48 -2.87
C LEU A 237 9.34 -22.55 -4.10
N ILE A 238 9.68 -21.39 -4.65
CA ILE A 238 10.72 -21.27 -5.67
C ILE A 238 12.00 -20.80 -4.98
N TRP A 239 12.99 -21.67 -4.92
CA TRP A 239 14.30 -21.35 -4.36
C TRP A 239 15.35 -21.26 -5.46
N GLY A 240 16.30 -20.33 -5.31
CA GLY A 240 17.41 -20.19 -6.24
C GLY A 240 18.57 -19.36 -5.67
N PRO A 241 19.84 -19.76 -5.87
CA PRO A 241 21.02 -18.98 -5.49
C PRO A 241 21.04 -17.55 -6.08
N PRO A 242 21.91 -16.65 -5.60
CA PRO A 242 22.13 -15.34 -6.22
C PRO A 242 22.44 -15.47 -7.72
N GLY A 243 21.91 -14.57 -8.55
CA GLY A 243 22.15 -14.57 -10.00
C GLY A 243 21.36 -15.60 -10.84
N THR A 244 20.57 -16.49 -10.24
CA THR A 244 19.83 -17.56 -10.96
C THR A 244 18.55 -17.12 -11.68
N GLY A 245 18.33 -15.81 -11.80
CA GLY A 245 17.20 -15.28 -12.55
C GLY A 245 15.83 -15.40 -11.86
N LYS A 246 15.76 -15.57 -10.53
CA LYS A 246 14.49 -15.63 -9.76
C LYS A 246 13.46 -14.59 -10.18
N THR A 247 13.86 -13.33 -10.29
CA THR A 247 12.97 -12.24 -10.72
C THR A 247 12.53 -12.38 -12.18
N LYS A 248 13.39 -12.90 -13.07
CA LYS A 248 13.00 -13.23 -14.45
C LYS A 248 11.95 -14.33 -14.46
N THR A 249 12.17 -15.41 -13.71
CA THR A 249 11.22 -16.53 -13.57
C THR A 249 9.87 -16.06 -13.04
N LEU A 250 9.87 -15.23 -11.98
CA LEU A 250 8.65 -14.69 -11.40
C LEU A 250 7.92 -13.74 -12.37
N ALA A 251 8.65 -12.87 -13.07
CA ALA A 251 8.05 -11.98 -14.08
C ALA A 251 7.39 -12.78 -15.22
N THR A 252 8.04 -13.84 -15.70
CA THR A 252 7.46 -14.72 -16.73
C THR A 252 6.25 -15.47 -16.21
N LEU A 253 6.28 -16.00 -14.97
CA LEU A 253 5.12 -16.63 -14.35
C LEU A 253 3.93 -15.66 -14.28
N LEU A 254 4.16 -14.43 -13.79
CA LEU A 254 3.12 -13.40 -13.69
C LEU A 254 2.54 -13.05 -15.06
N PHE A 255 3.39 -12.94 -16.08
CA PHE A 255 2.95 -12.70 -17.45
C PHE A 255 2.08 -13.83 -18.00
N VAL A 256 2.43 -15.09 -17.73
CA VAL A 256 1.61 -16.25 -18.13
C VAL A 256 0.27 -16.26 -17.38
N LEU A 257 0.28 -16.02 -16.07
CA LEU A 257 -0.94 -15.93 -15.25
C LEU A 257 -1.88 -14.81 -15.74
N LEU A 258 -1.32 -13.67 -16.11
CA LEU A 258 -2.06 -12.55 -16.66
C LEU A 258 -2.70 -12.90 -18.01
N LYS A 259 -1.97 -13.58 -18.90
CA LYS A 259 -2.51 -14.11 -20.16
C LYS A 259 -3.64 -15.13 -19.96
N MET A 260 -3.61 -15.85 -18.85
CA MET A 260 -4.66 -16.79 -18.46
C MET A 260 -5.83 -16.10 -17.72
N ASN A 261 -5.86 -14.76 -17.65
CA ASN A 261 -6.86 -13.95 -16.96
C ASN A 261 -6.98 -14.22 -15.45
N TYR A 262 -5.91 -14.66 -14.79
CA TYR A 262 -5.87 -14.77 -13.33
C TYR A 262 -5.64 -13.42 -12.67
N ARG A 263 -6.39 -13.15 -11.60
CA ARG A 263 -6.12 -12.01 -10.71
C ARG A 263 -5.02 -12.38 -9.73
N VAL A 264 -3.87 -11.73 -9.85
CA VAL A 264 -2.69 -12.03 -9.04
C VAL A 264 -2.36 -10.84 -8.14
N LEU A 265 -2.19 -11.12 -6.84
CA LEU A 265 -1.61 -10.17 -5.90
C LEU A 265 -0.12 -10.48 -5.73
N VAL A 266 0.72 -9.47 -5.92
CA VAL A 266 2.18 -9.60 -5.78
C VAL A 266 2.64 -8.73 -4.61
N CYS A 267 3.44 -9.31 -3.72
CA CYS A 267 4.04 -8.61 -2.60
C CYS A 267 5.55 -8.85 -2.59
N ALA A 268 6.31 -7.85 -2.15
CA ALA A 268 7.73 -7.99 -1.87
C ALA A 268 8.08 -7.25 -0.58
N PRO A 269 9.10 -7.69 0.19
CA PRO A 269 9.48 -7.03 1.43
C PRO A 269 10.00 -5.60 1.25
N THR A 270 10.52 -5.25 0.06
CA THR A 270 11.10 -3.93 -0.21
C THR A 270 10.51 -3.28 -1.46
N ASN A 271 10.45 -1.94 -1.41
CA ASN A 271 10.04 -1.11 -2.54
C ASN A 271 10.94 -1.30 -3.77
N VAL A 272 12.23 -1.59 -3.57
CA VAL A 272 13.16 -1.83 -4.69
C VAL A 272 12.81 -3.15 -5.39
N ALA A 273 12.55 -4.21 -4.63
CA ALA A 273 12.22 -5.52 -5.19
C ALA A 273 10.89 -5.49 -5.98
N ILE A 274 9.85 -4.84 -5.45
CA ILE A 274 8.56 -4.78 -6.15
C ILE A 274 8.66 -3.95 -7.43
N LYS A 275 9.44 -2.85 -7.44
CA LYS A 275 9.67 -2.04 -8.64
C LYS A 275 10.43 -2.79 -9.72
N GLU A 276 11.51 -3.47 -9.35
CA GLU A 276 12.29 -4.27 -10.28
C GLU A 276 11.42 -5.35 -10.96
N LEU A 277 10.58 -6.03 -10.18
CA LEU A 277 9.64 -7.01 -10.70
C LEU A 277 8.57 -6.35 -11.60
N ALA A 278 7.97 -5.24 -11.16
CA ALA A 278 6.96 -4.52 -11.91
C ALA A 278 7.50 -4.03 -13.26
N SER A 279 8.71 -3.48 -13.28
CA SER A 279 9.40 -3.01 -14.50
C SER A 279 9.59 -4.16 -15.49
N ARG A 280 10.05 -5.33 -15.04
CA ARG A 280 10.20 -6.52 -15.89
C ARG A 280 8.86 -7.02 -16.47
N VAL A 281 7.80 -7.06 -15.66
CA VAL A 281 6.48 -7.47 -16.14
C VAL A 281 5.94 -6.46 -17.17
N VAL A 282 6.15 -5.16 -16.92
CA VAL A 282 5.76 -4.10 -17.86
C VAL A 282 6.49 -4.26 -19.20
N THR A 283 7.79 -4.51 -19.18
CA THR A 283 8.58 -4.77 -20.40
C THR A 283 8.03 -5.98 -21.16
N LEU A 284 7.76 -7.11 -20.49
CA LEU A 284 7.22 -8.31 -21.12
C LEU A 284 5.86 -8.05 -21.80
N VAL A 285 4.97 -7.30 -21.15
CA VAL A 285 3.67 -6.95 -21.72
C VAL A 285 3.82 -5.99 -22.91
N LYS A 286 4.69 -4.98 -22.81
CA LYS A 286 5.00 -4.04 -23.91
C LYS A 286 5.57 -4.78 -25.13
N GLU A 287 6.49 -5.72 -24.92
CA GLU A 287 7.07 -6.56 -25.98
C GLU A 287 6.06 -7.53 -26.61
N ALA A 288 5.16 -8.10 -25.80
CA ALA A 288 4.11 -8.97 -26.32
C ALA A 288 3.12 -8.21 -27.21
N ASN A 289 2.74 -6.99 -26.82
CA ASN A 289 1.82 -6.15 -27.57
C ASN A 289 2.45 -5.60 -28.87
N SER A 290 3.76 -5.34 -28.90
CA SER A 290 4.45 -4.84 -30.10
C SER A 290 4.59 -5.90 -31.20
N LYS A 291 4.75 -7.18 -30.83
CA LYS A 291 5.00 -8.28 -31.78
C LYS A 291 3.75 -8.73 -32.56
N ARG A 292 2.57 -8.12 -32.38
CA ARG A 292 1.28 -8.48 -33.03
C ARG A 292 1.09 -10.00 -33.19
N TYR A 293 1.46 -10.79 -32.17
CA TYR A 293 1.04 -12.18 -32.13
C TYR A 293 -0.47 -12.16 -31.94
N GLY A 294 -1.20 -12.42 -33.02
CA GLY A 294 -2.64 -12.62 -33.00
C GLY A 294 -2.94 -13.80 -32.09
N ASP A 295 -3.32 -13.49 -30.84
CA ASP A 295 -4.47 -14.07 -30.13
C ASP A 295 -4.51 -13.72 -28.63
N LEU A 296 -3.47 -13.11 -28.05
CA LEU A 296 -3.48 -12.74 -26.63
C LEU A 296 -2.89 -11.34 -26.39
N PHE A 297 -3.71 -10.32 -26.69
CA PHE A 297 -3.48 -8.95 -26.21
C PHE A 297 -3.58 -8.92 -24.69
N CYS A 298 -2.57 -8.36 -24.03
CA CYS A 298 -2.59 -8.14 -22.59
C CYS A 298 -2.70 -6.64 -22.34
N PRO A 299 -3.84 -6.14 -21.82
CA PRO A 299 -3.99 -4.73 -21.52
C PRO A 299 -3.08 -4.40 -20.33
N MET A 300 -2.21 -3.41 -20.48
CA MET A 300 -1.41 -2.91 -19.38
C MET A 300 -2.26 -2.19 -18.31
N GLY A 301 -3.49 -1.79 -18.66
CA GLY A 301 -4.59 -1.42 -17.78
C GLY A 301 -4.93 -2.46 -16.70
N GLU A 302 -4.59 -3.74 -16.90
CA GLU A 302 -4.82 -4.80 -15.91
C GLU A 302 -3.73 -4.89 -14.84
N LEU A 303 -2.60 -4.20 -15.03
CA LEU A 303 -1.52 -4.12 -14.04
C LEU A 303 -1.72 -2.89 -13.15
N LEU A 304 -1.68 -3.10 -11.84
CA LEU A 304 -1.78 -2.04 -10.85
C LEU A 304 -0.66 -2.13 -9.81
N LEU A 305 0.03 -1.02 -9.60
CA LEU A 305 1.04 -0.85 -8.57
C LEU A 305 0.53 0.10 -7.48
N PHE A 306 0.47 -0.42 -6.25
CA PHE A 306 0.06 0.31 -5.05
C PHE A 306 1.26 0.76 -4.21
N GLY A 307 1.15 1.94 -3.60
CA GLY A 307 2.06 2.44 -2.56
C GLY A 307 2.26 3.95 -2.65
N SER A 308 3.03 4.51 -1.71
CA SER A 308 3.32 5.95 -1.70
C SER A 308 4.46 6.29 -2.65
N ASN A 309 4.25 7.30 -3.53
CA ASN A 309 5.28 7.79 -4.43
C ASN A 309 6.54 8.29 -3.69
N GLU A 310 6.38 8.89 -2.50
CA GLU A 310 7.52 9.36 -1.68
C GLU A 310 8.52 8.23 -1.39
N ARG A 311 8.00 7.02 -1.16
CA ARG A 311 8.80 5.84 -0.79
C ARG A 311 9.15 4.97 -1.99
N LEU A 312 8.25 4.87 -2.96
CA LEU A 312 8.48 4.08 -4.17
C LEU A 312 9.43 4.80 -5.13
N LYS A 313 9.35 6.12 -5.27
CA LYS A 313 10.08 6.91 -6.28
C LYS A 313 9.84 6.32 -7.66
N ILE A 314 8.62 6.48 -8.16
CA ILE A 314 8.15 5.88 -9.41
C ILE A 314 8.87 6.51 -10.62
N GLY A 315 9.53 5.68 -11.42
CA GLY A 315 10.14 6.07 -12.69
C GLY A 315 9.13 6.08 -13.84
N GLU A 316 9.55 6.60 -15.00
CA GLU A 316 8.73 6.59 -16.22
C GLU A 316 8.40 5.16 -16.70
N ASP A 317 9.26 4.20 -16.41
CA ASP A 317 9.16 2.80 -16.86
C ASP A 317 7.92 2.08 -16.31
N ILE A 318 7.49 2.42 -15.10
CA ILE A 318 6.35 1.81 -14.39
C ILE A 318 5.26 2.83 -14.02
N ARG A 319 5.35 4.07 -14.50
CA ARG A 319 4.38 5.13 -14.20
C ARG A 319 2.97 4.74 -14.67
N ASP A 320 2.88 4.12 -15.84
CA ASP A 320 1.61 3.76 -16.48
C ASP A 320 0.78 2.79 -15.65
N ILE A 321 1.41 2.00 -14.77
CA ILE A 321 0.74 1.04 -13.88
C ILE A 321 0.55 1.58 -12.46
N TYR A 322 1.06 2.77 -12.15
CA TYR A 322 0.98 3.34 -10.81
C TYR A 322 -0.40 3.92 -10.52
N TRP A 323 -1.01 3.49 -9.42
CA TRP A 323 -2.39 3.83 -9.07
C TRP A 323 -2.66 5.35 -9.02
N ASP A 324 -1.88 6.12 -8.26
CA ASP A 324 -2.18 7.55 -8.10
C ASP A 324 -1.99 8.33 -9.40
N TYR A 325 -1.04 7.89 -10.25
CA TYR A 325 -0.89 8.45 -11.58
C TYR A 325 -2.16 8.20 -12.41
N ARG A 326 -2.68 6.96 -12.43
CA ARG A 326 -3.92 6.63 -13.15
C ARG A 326 -5.12 7.41 -12.64
N VAL A 327 -5.27 7.53 -11.32
CA VAL A 327 -6.35 8.34 -10.72
C VAL A 327 -6.26 9.80 -11.17
N LYS A 328 -5.05 10.38 -11.20
CA LYS A 328 -4.84 11.73 -11.72
C LYS A 328 -5.23 11.83 -13.20
N GLN A 329 -4.79 10.87 -14.02
CA GLN A 329 -5.13 10.85 -15.45
C GLN A 329 -6.63 10.74 -15.69
N LEU A 330 -7.32 9.85 -14.97
CA LEU A 330 -8.78 9.73 -15.03
C LEU A 330 -9.46 11.04 -14.63
N LYS A 331 -8.99 11.71 -13.58
CA LYS A 331 -9.53 13.01 -13.16
C LYS A 331 -9.40 14.08 -14.26
N GLU A 332 -8.29 14.09 -15.00
CA GLU A 332 -8.12 14.97 -16.16
C GLU A 332 -9.08 14.60 -17.31
N CYS A 333 -9.29 13.30 -17.56
CA CYS A 333 -10.25 12.83 -18.58
C CYS A 333 -11.70 13.24 -18.25
N PHE A 334 -12.03 13.34 -16.96
CA PHE A 334 -13.34 13.81 -16.49
C PHE A 334 -13.43 15.33 -16.31
N SER A 335 -12.38 16.10 -16.63
CA SER A 335 -12.40 17.55 -16.46
C SER A 335 -13.17 18.27 -17.57
N SER A 336 -14.02 19.24 -17.21
CA SER A 336 -14.69 20.13 -18.17
C SER A 336 -13.80 21.35 -18.44
N PRO A 337 -13.70 21.89 -19.67
CA PRO A 337 -14.49 21.57 -20.88
C PRO A 337 -13.79 20.70 -21.93
N THR A 338 -12.51 20.34 -21.75
CA THR A 338 -11.69 19.63 -22.76
C THR A 338 -11.49 18.14 -22.47
N GLY A 339 -12.18 17.59 -21.48
CA GLY A 339 -12.09 16.18 -21.11
C GLY A 339 -12.86 15.26 -22.07
N PHE A 340 -12.67 13.96 -21.87
CA PHE A 340 -13.26 12.89 -22.66
C PHE A 340 -14.80 12.94 -22.66
N ILE A 341 -15.44 13.22 -21.51
CA ILE A 341 -16.90 13.30 -21.42
C ILE A 341 -17.47 14.41 -22.33
N PRO A 342 -17.05 15.69 -22.19
CA PRO A 342 -17.47 16.75 -23.12
C PRO A 342 -17.19 16.44 -24.60
N CYS A 343 -16.05 15.82 -24.91
CA CYS A 343 -15.71 15.40 -26.27
C CYS A 343 -16.68 14.33 -26.81
N LEU A 344 -17.02 13.33 -25.99
CA LEU A 344 -18.00 12.31 -26.34
C LEU A 344 -19.40 12.91 -26.51
N GLU A 345 -19.83 13.80 -25.61
CA GLU A 345 -21.12 14.48 -25.71
C GLU A 345 -21.20 15.31 -26.99
N SER A 346 -20.11 16.00 -27.35
CA SER A 346 -20.00 16.77 -28.59
C SER A 346 -20.07 15.87 -29.84
N MET A 347 -19.45 14.68 -29.79
CA MET A 347 -19.53 13.68 -30.86
C MET A 347 -20.93 13.09 -30.99
N ILE A 348 -21.56 12.74 -29.87
CA ILE A 348 -22.96 12.28 -29.86
C ILE A 348 -23.88 13.37 -30.41
N TYR A 349 -23.67 14.63 -30.03
CA TYR A 349 -24.44 15.76 -30.54
C TYR A 349 -24.26 15.94 -32.05
N LEU A 350 -23.01 15.90 -32.56
CA LEU A 350 -22.72 15.98 -33.99
C LEU A 350 -23.40 14.85 -34.77
N LEU A 351 -23.33 13.62 -34.28
CA LEU A 351 -23.95 12.45 -34.93
C LEU A 351 -25.48 12.53 -34.93
N LYS A 352 -26.09 13.05 -33.86
CA LYS A 352 -27.55 13.23 -33.78
C LYS A 352 -28.07 14.41 -34.61
N ASN A 353 -27.29 15.49 -34.70
CA ASN A 353 -27.73 16.77 -35.27
C ASN A 353 -26.99 17.16 -36.56
N CYS A 354 -26.34 16.20 -37.23
CA CYS A 354 -25.47 16.47 -38.38
C CYS A 354 -26.13 17.30 -39.49
N ALA A 355 -27.40 17.03 -39.81
CA ALA A 355 -28.16 17.77 -40.81
C ALA A 355 -28.44 19.23 -40.38
N LEU A 356 -28.71 19.47 -39.10
CA LEU A 356 -28.92 20.82 -38.57
C LEU A 356 -27.61 21.62 -38.56
N CYS A 357 -26.51 21.00 -38.13
CA CYS A 357 -25.19 21.63 -38.16
C CYS A 357 -24.75 22.00 -39.58
N TRP A 358 -25.11 21.17 -40.57
CA TRP A 358 -24.86 21.45 -41.99
C TRP A 358 -25.67 22.66 -42.48
N LEU A 359 -26.98 22.69 -42.21
CA LEU A 359 -27.87 23.79 -42.60
C LEU A 359 -27.49 25.14 -41.96
N GLN A 360 -26.88 25.12 -40.77
CA GLN A 360 -26.36 26.33 -40.13
C GLN A 360 -25.11 26.86 -40.85
N LEU A 361 -24.17 25.99 -41.22
CA LEU A 361 -22.96 26.40 -41.94
C LEU A 361 -23.24 26.83 -43.38
N GLU A 362 -24.21 26.21 -44.05
CA GLU A 362 -24.64 26.63 -45.40
C GLU A 362 -25.19 28.07 -45.41
N LYS A 363 -25.65 28.58 -44.27
CA LYS A 363 -26.08 29.98 -44.10
C LYS A 363 -24.92 30.94 -43.80
N GLU A 364 -23.79 30.44 -43.30
CA GLU A 364 -22.66 31.25 -42.81
C GLU A 364 -21.45 31.25 -43.76
N GLU A 365 -21.19 30.15 -44.48
CA GLU A 365 -20.05 30.00 -45.40
C GLU A 365 -20.50 30.07 -46.88
N ARG A 366 -19.76 30.85 -47.69
CA ARG A 366 -19.97 30.99 -49.15
C ARG A 366 -19.34 29.88 -49.99
N GLU A 367 -18.63 28.93 -49.38
CA GLU A 367 -17.93 27.86 -50.10
C GLU A 367 -18.77 26.60 -50.28
N ARG A 368 -18.75 26.03 -51.49
CA ARG A 368 -19.44 24.79 -51.86
C ARG A 368 -18.70 23.57 -51.32
N LYS A 369 -18.78 23.31 -50.02
CA LYS A 369 -18.47 21.97 -49.49
C LYS A 369 -19.66 21.04 -49.76
N THR A 370 -19.40 19.75 -49.94
CA THR A 370 -20.46 18.74 -49.90
C THR A 370 -20.74 18.34 -48.45
N PHE A 371 -21.95 17.85 -48.16
CA PHE A 371 -22.31 17.34 -46.83
C PHE A 371 -21.33 16.26 -46.33
N LEU A 372 -20.82 15.43 -47.25
CA LEU A 372 -19.86 14.37 -46.94
C LEU A 372 -18.48 14.92 -46.54
N GLU A 373 -18.01 15.99 -47.18
CA GLU A 373 -16.76 16.66 -46.84
C GLU A 373 -16.85 17.35 -45.47
N PHE A 374 -17.95 18.04 -45.21
CA PHE A 374 -18.23 18.63 -43.90
C PHE A 374 -18.26 17.60 -42.79
N LEU A 375 -19.00 16.50 -42.99
CA LEU A 375 -19.04 15.41 -42.03
C LEU A 375 -17.64 14.85 -41.78
N ARG A 376 -16.84 14.60 -42.84
CA ARG A 376 -15.46 14.11 -42.69
C ARG A 376 -14.57 15.09 -41.92
N GLU A 377 -14.68 16.39 -42.17
CA GLU A 377 -13.89 17.40 -41.46
C GLU A 377 -14.30 17.50 -39.99
N ARG A 378 -15.61 17.57 -39.68
CA ARG A 378 -16.10 17.66 -38.31
C ARG A 378 -15.86 16.39 -37.52
N VAL A 379 -16.11 15.23 -38.12
CA VAL A 379 -15.78 13.94 -37.51
C VAL A 379 -14.28 13.82 -37.32
N ARG A 380 -13.42 14.25 -38.27
CA ARG A 380 -11.96 14.26 -38.05
C ARG A 380 -11.54 15.21 -36.94
N SER A 381 -12.08 16.42 -36.89
CA SER A 381 -11.76 17.40 -35.86
C SER A 381 -12.16 16.90 -34.46
N GLN A 382 -13.36 16.34 -34.32
CA GLN A 382 -13.80 15.76 -33.05
C GLN A 382 -13.13 14.42 -32.74
N ALA A 383 -12.83 13.61 -33.76
CA ALA A 383 -12.05 12.40 -33.59
C ALA A 383 -10.59 12.72 -33.22
N LEU A 384 -10.01 13.84 -33.65
CA LEU A 384 -8.70 14.31 -33.22
C LEU A 384 -8.74 14.73 -31.74
N LEU A 385 -9.78 15.45 -31.31
CA LEU A 385 -9.97 15.77 -29.89
C LEU A 385 -10.19 14.49 -29.04
N LEU A 386 -10.98 13.55 -29.56
CA LEU A 386 -11.19 12.24 -28.95
C LEU A 386 -9.95 11.36 -29.00
N LYS A 387 -9.10 11.49 -30.01
CA LYS A 387 -7.85 10.73 -30.17
C LYS A 387 -6.72 11.36 -29.38
N ASP A 388 -6.67 12.67 -29.22
CA ASP A 388 -5.72 13.33 -28.33
C ASP A 388 -6.09 13.06 -26.88
N THR A 389 -7.38 12.93 -26.57
CA THR A 389 -7.88 12.42 -25.28
C THR A 389 -7.79 10.90 -25.16
N SER A 390 -7.92 10.12 -26.24
CA SER A 390 -7.85 8.64 -26.19
C SER A 390 -6.45 8.05 -26.41
N ASP A 391 -5.52 8.76 -27.05
CA ASP A 391 -4.10 8.42 -27.14
C ASP A 391 -3.40 8.96 -25.89
N ALA A 392 -3.88 10.07 -25.33
CA ALA A 392 -3.74 10.31 -23.90
C ALA A 392 -4.27 9.08 -23.14
N GLU A 393 -5.53 8.67 -23.22
CA GLU A 393 -6.01 7.48 -22.49
C GLU A 393 -5.26 6.20 -22.87
N ARG A 394 -4.81 5.92 -24.10
CA ARG A 394 -4.05 4.70 -24.44
C ARG A 394 -2.60 4.73 -23.96
N LEU A 395 -2.02 5.91 -23.77
CA LEU A 395 -0.78 6.09 -23.00
C LEU A 395 -1.04 6.18 -21.48
N ARG A 396 -2.30 6.38 -21.02
CA ARG A 396 -2.68 6.67 -19.62
C ARG A 396 -3.59 5.62 -18.94
N SER A 397 -4.10 4.66 -19.70
CA SER A 397 -4.94 3.49 -19.37
C SER A 397 -4.45 2.25 -20.13
N GLY A 398 -3.38 2.42 -20.90
CA GLY A 398 -2.65 1.40 -21.62
C GLY A 398 -2.24 0.32 -20.68
#